data_AF-A0A9P9DIS6-F1
#
_entry.id   AF-A0A9P9DIS6-F1
#
_cell.length_a   1.000
_cell.length_b   1.000
_cell.length_c   1.000
_cell.angle_alpha   90.00
_cell.angle_beta   90.00
_cell.angle_gamma   90.00
#
_symmetry.space_group_name_H-M   'P 1'
#
loop_
_entity.id
_entity.type
_entity.pdbx_description
1 polymer ?
#
loop_
_entity_poly.entity_id
_entity_poly.type
_entity_poly.pdbx_seq_one_letter_code
_entity_poly.pdbx_strand_id
1 'polypeptide(L)'
;MTPLHSPNQFVFTTTPHLILSLLVLLTLISPIRALCYAPDGLVDPENKWVNPCSTNSSSPLSKICCQTGWDNPPGGDRAFAPTRDECLPNGLCQNRFYSTKKGEEKSNSTEYYRNRCTEKDWKTGACLDVCTSGTGATSVYQMMPCDGTSASETWCCGNTTDCCNNPSATVRLAREFVGRANLTMSSSSALPSSTSPTSAVSTAPSVATQSQGPPPTGSLVPDNPSKETRRNTIIGGVVGSIVGLALLGVGGWIWRRQKNKKAQSAQPAVRHGPALELGSEPKPQELYNEDIYELPPGSTRSEVEGEETRRPH
;
A
#
# COMPACT_ATOMS: atom_id res chain seq x y z
N MET A 1 -16.62 -70.81 12.83
CA MET A 1 -17.40 -70.38 11.64
C MET A 1 -18.17 -69.13 12.03
N THR A 2 -17.61 -67.96 11.72
CA THR A 2 -18.16 -66.64 12.04
C THR A 2 -18.57 -65.94 10.75
N PRO A 3 -19.75 -65.30 10.67
CA PRO A 3 -20.25 -64.76 9.41
C PRO A 3 -19.65 -63.39 9.10
N LEU A 4 -19.17 -63.24 7.87
CA LEU A 4 -18.74 -61.98 7.26
C LEU A 4 -19.91 -60.99 7.22
N HIS A 5 -19.74 -59.82 7.83
CA HIS A 5 -20.65 -58.69 7.74
C HIS A 5 -20.40 -57.93 6.43
N SER A 6 -21.44 -57.82 5.60
CA SER A 6 -21.41 -57.13 4.31
C SER A 6 -21.49 -55.61 4.49
N PRO A 7 -20.67 -54.79 3.81
CA PRO A 7 -20.74 -53.34 3.91
C PRO A 7 -21.96 -52.78 3.15
N ASN A 8 -22.83 -52.07 3.86
CA ASN A 8 -23.92 -51.29 3.29
C ASN A 8 -23.38 -50.23 2.32
N GLN A 9 -23.62 -50.43 1.02
CA GLN A 9 -23.35 -49.41 0.01
C GLN A 9 -24.50 -48.38 0.02
N PHE A 10 -24.26 -47.24 0.67
CA PHE A 10 -25.12 -46.07 0.54
C PHE A 10 -24.91 -45.44 -0.83
N VAL A 11 -25.87 -45.63 -1.73
CA VAL A 11 -25.91 -44.95 -3.03
C VAL A 11 -26.49 -43.55 -2.82
N PHE A 12 -25.63 -42.52 -2.80
CA PHE A 12 -26.07 -41.12 -2.77
C PHE A 12 -26.50 -40.69 -4.18
N THR A 13 -27.81 -40.59 -4.40
CA THR A 13 -28.40 -39.94 -5.57
C THR A 13 -28.32 -38.42 -5.42
N THR A 14 -27.17 -37.84 -5.77
CA THR A 14 -27.02 -36.38 -5.82
C THR A 14 -27.84 -35.81 -6.98
N THR A 15 -28.90 -35.07 -6.67
CA THR A 15 -29.75 -34.41 -7.68
C THR A 15 -28.94 -33.36 -8.46
N PRO A 16 -28.93 -33.38 -9.80
CA PRO A 16 -28.09 -32.49 -10.62
C PRO A 16 -28.37 -30.99 -10.41
N HIS A 17 -29.55 -30.64 -9.90
CA HIS A 17 -29.93 -29.27 -9.56
C HIS A 17 -29.12 -28.69 -8.37
N LEU A 18 -28.70 -29.51 -7.41
CA LEU A 18 -27.88 -29.06 -6.29
C LEU A 18 -26.45 -28.73 -6.72
N ILE A 19 -25.88 -29.52 -7.63
CA ILE A 19 -24.54 -29.30 -8.19
C ILE A 19 -24.51 -28.00 -9.01
N LEU A 20 -25.51 -27.79 -9.87
CA LEU A 20 -25.60 -26.56 -10.66
C LEU A 20 -25.79 -25.32 -9.78
N SER A 21 -26.62 -25.42 -8.72
CA SER A 21 -26.84 -24.31 -7.77
C SER A 21 -25.56 -23.97 -7.00
N LEU A 22 -24.78 -24.98 -6.60
CA LEU A 22 -23.51 -24.79 -5.89
C LEU A 22 -22.44 -24.16 -6.79
N LEU A 23 -22.34 -24.58 -8.07
CA LEU A 23 -21.42 -23.99 -9.04
C LEU A 23 -21.75 -22.53 -9.33
N VAL A 24 -23.04 -22.18 -9.45
CA VAL A 24 -23.49 -20.78 -9.60
C VAL A 24 -23.19 -19.97 -8.34
N LEU A 25 -23.32 -20.56 -7.14
CA LEU A 25 -22.97 -19.86 -5.90
C LEU A 25 -21.45 -19.61 -5.79
N LEU A 26 -20.62 -20.55 -6.23
CA LEU A 26 -19.16 -20.42 -6.25
C LEU A 26 -18.68 -19.33 -7.23
N THR A 27 -19.35 -19.13 -8.37
CA THR A 27 -19.00 -18.04 -9.30
C THR A 27 -19.42 -16.65 -8.82
N LEU A 28 -20.34 -16.57 -7.84
CA LEU A 28 -20.75 -15.31 -7.21
C LEU A 28 -19.79 -14.85 -6.11
N ILE A 29 -18.89 -15.71 -5.64
CA ILE A 29 -17.85 -15.32 -4.68
C ILE A 29 -16.77 -14.55 -5.44
N SER A 30 -16.95 -13.23 -5.55
CA SER A 30 -15.89 -12.35 -6.04
C SER A 30 -14.69 -12.46 -5.08
N PRO A 31 -13.47 -12.66 -5.58
CA PRO A 31 -12.29 -12.69 -4.71
C PRO A 31 -12.18 -11.34 -4.01
N ILE A 32 -12.32 -11.33 -2.69
CA ILE A 32 -12.11 -10.15 -1.87
C ILE A 32 -10.61 -9.84 -1.96
N ARG A 33 -10.23 -8.92 -2.84
CA ARG A 33 -8.88 -8.37 -2.83
C ARG A 33 -8.73 -7.57 -1.56
N ALA A 34 -7.65 -7.83 -0.80
CA ALA A 34 -7.33 -7.02 0.35
C ALA A 34 -7.12 -5.58 -0.12
N LEU A 35 -7.83 -4.64 0.50
CA LEU A 35 -7.61 -3.22 0.28
C LEU A 35 -6.34 -2.80 1.01
N CYS A 36 -5.52 -1.97 0.37
CA CYS A 36 -4.28 -1.46 0.94
C CYS A 36 -4.42 0.04 1.22
N TYR A 37 -4.18 0.41 2.47
CA TYR A 37 -4.37 1.73 3.03
C TYR A 37 -3.01 2.42 3.22
N ALA A 38 -3.00 3.73 2.97
CA ALA A 38 -1.93 4.62 3.40
C ALA A 38 -1.97 4.84 4.94
N PRO A 39 -0.93 5.44 5.55
CA PRO A 39 -0.92 5.78 6.97
C PRO A 39 -2.06 6.66 7.47
N ASP A 40 -2.67 7.45 6.58
CA ASP A 40 -3.86 8.26 6.87
C ASP A 40 -5.17 7.44 6.83
N GLY A 41 -5.09 6.14 6.54
CA GLY A 41 -6.24 5.25 6.42
C GLY A 41 -7.02 5.40 5.11
N LEU A 42 -6.50 6.16 4.14
CA LEU A 42 -7.11 6.29 2.82
C LEU A 42 -6.67 5.15 1.90
N VAL A 43 -7.63 4.62 1.14
CA VAL A 43 -7.36 3.71 0.03
C VAL A 43 -6.91 4.53 -1.16
N ASP A 44 -5.94 4.03 -1.90
CA ASP A 44 -5.61 4.56 -3.22
C ASP A 44 -6.47 3.84 -4.27
N PRO A 45 -7.56 4.47 -4.76
CA PRO A 45 -8.53 3.81 -5.62
C PRO A 45 -7.96 3.46 -7.00
N GLU A 46 -6.86 4.09 -7.42
CA GLU A 46 -6.29 3.93 -8.74
C GLU A 46 -5.22 2.83 -8.79
N ASN A 47 -4.75 2.37 -7.64
CA ASN A 47 -3.56 1.53 -7.57
C ASN A 47 -3.88 0.03 -7.58
N LYS A 48 -4.44 -0.44 -8.71
CA LYS A 48 -4.69 -1.87 -8.99
C LYS A 48 -3.42 -2.75 -8.97
N TRP A 49 -2.25 -2.12 -8.89
CA TRP A 49 -0.93 -2.76 -8.90
C TRP A 49 -0.38 -3.01 -7.51
N VAL A 50 -1.04 -2.52 -6.45
CA VAL A 50 -0.66 -2.79 -5.07
C VAL A 50 -1.38 -4.05 -4.58
N ASN A 51 -0.61 -5.05 -4.12
CA ASN A 51 -1.16 -6.26 -3.50
C ASN A 51 -0.42 -6.58 -2.20
N PRO A 52 -1.04 -7.36 -1.29
CA PRO A 52 -0.35 -7.90 -0.13
C PRO A 52 0.88 -8.72 -0.53
N CYS A 53 1.93 -8.64 0.27
CA CYS A 53 3.16 -9.39 0.08
C CYS A 53 3.00 -10.89 0.31
N SER A 54 1.99 -11.30 1.06
CA SER A 54 1.63 -12.70 1.26
C SER A 54 0.12 -12.88 1.21
N THR A 55 -0.32 -13.97 0.58
CA THR A 55 -1.71 -14.43 0.63
C THR A 55 -2.00 -15.27 1.87
N ASN A 56 -0.95 -15.70 2.59
CA ASN A 56 -1.09 -16.45 3.83
C ASN A 56 -1.34 -15.48 4.99
N SER A 57 -2.55 -15.45 5.53
CA SER A 57 -2.94 -14.57 6.64
C SER A 57 -2.15 -14.80 7.93
N SER A 58 -1.52 -15.96 8.09
CA SER A 58 -0.61 -16.25 9.22
C SER A 58 0.77 -15.61 9.04
N SER A 59 1.13 -15.21 7.81
CA SER A 59 2.34 -14.44 7.56
C SER A 59 2.11 -12.98 7.96
N PRO A 60 2.99 -12.38 8.78
CA PRO A 60 2.92 -10.94 9.07
C PRO A 60 3.06 -10.08 7.82
N LEU A 61 3.74 -10.58 6.77
CA LEU A 61 3.81 -9.91 5.47
C LEU A 61 2.48 -9.84 4.74
N SER A 62 1.46 -10.61 5.14
CA SER A 62 0.10 -10.42 4.60
C SER A 62 -0.51 -9.06 4.96
N LYS A 63 0.09 -8.34 5.92
CA LYS A 63 -0.30 -6.99 6.31
C LYS A 63 0.44 -5.90 5.53
N ILE A 64 1.52 -6.25 4.84
CA ILE A 64 2.32 -5.34 4.03
C ILE A 64 1.84 -5.40 2.60
N CYS A 65 1.69 -4.24 1.95
CA CYS A 65 1.33 -4.17 0.54
C CYS A 65 2.42 -3.47 -0.27
N CYS A 66 2.89 -4.12 -1.33
CA CYS A 66 3.86 -3.58 -2.27
C CYS A 66 3.26 -3.48 -3.69
N GLN A 67 3.93 -2.76 -4.60
CA GLN A 67 3.51 -2.66 -6.00
C GLN A 67 3.91 -3.93 -6.79
N THR A 68 3.33 -5.06 -6.41
CA THR A 68 3.62 -6.39 -6.97
C THR A 68 2.79 -6.72 -8.21
N GLY A 69 1.89 -5.83 -8.63
CA GLY A 69 1.01 -6.06 -9.77
C GLY A 69 1.56 -5.60 -11.12
N TRP A 70 2.67 -4.86 -11.16
CA TRP A 70 3.25 -4.39 -12.43
C TRP A 70 3.73 -5.55 -13.32
N ASP A 71 3.56 -5.37 -14.63
CA ASP A 71 3.96 -6.38 -15.64
C ASP A 71 5.47 -6.47 -15.81
N ASN A 72 6.20 -5.35 -15.64
CA ASN A 72 7.65 -5.33 -15.76
C ASN A 72 8.28 -5.98 -14.52
N PRO A 73 9.03 -7.09 -14.64
CA PRO A 73 9.56 -7.80 -13.49
C PRO A 73 10.61 -6.97 -12.71
N PRO A 74 10.93 -7.35 -11.46
CA PRO A 74 12.01 -6.73 -10.72
C PRO A 74 13.34 -6.86 -11.46
N GLY A 75 14.09 -5.76 -11.57
CA GLY A 75 15.32 -5.66 -12.36
C GLY A 75 15.10 -5.37 -13.83
N GLY A 76 13.87 -5.14 -14.27
CA GLY A 76 13.55 -4.76 -15.64
C GLY A 76 13.93 -3.31 -15.99
N ASP A 77 13.81 -3.00 -17.27
CA ASP A 77 14.08 -1.67 -17.80
C ASP A 77 12.87 -0.75 -17.58
N ARG A 78 13.06 0.31 -16.81
CA ARG A 78 12.02 1.29 -16.48
C ARG A 78 11.63 2.15 -17.69
N ALA A 79 12.39 2.12 -18.79
CA ALA A 79 12.05 2.80 -20.03
C ALA A 79 10.73 2.29 -20.64
N PHE A 80 10.36 1.02 -20.41
CA PHE A 80 9.15 0.44 -20.99
C PHE A 80 7.93 0.48 -20.05
N ALA A 81 8.15 0.29 -18.74
CA ALA A 81 7.09 0.32 -17.73
C ALA A 81 7.69 0.38 -16.31
N PRO A 82 6.91 0.80 -15.29
CA PRO A 82 7.33 0.70 -13.90
C PRO A 82 7.62 -0.76 -13.53
N THR A 83 8.74 -0.99 -12.86
CA THR A 83 9.18 -2.29 -12.36
C THR A 83 8.38 -2.71 -11.15
N ARG A 84 8.11 -4.01 -11.06
CA ARG A 84 7.43 -4.65 -9.94
C ARG A 84 8.32 -4.65 -8.69
N ASP A 85 7.70 -4.40 -7.54
CA ASP A 85 8.37 -4.52 -6.24
C ASP A 85 8.60 -5.98 -5.83
N GLU A 86 9.65 -6.20 -5.05
CA GLU A 86 9.92 -7.41 -4.27
C GLU A 86 9.64 -7.13 -2.79
N CYS A 87 8.91 -8.02 -2.15
CA CYS A 87 8.63 -7.92 -0.72
C CYS A 87 9.82 -8.43 0.10
N LEU A 88 10.35 -7.58 0.98
CA LEU A 88 11.44 -7.95 1.87
C LEU A 88 10.93 -8.54 3.19
N PRO A 89 11.71 -9.41 3.86
CA PRO A 89 11.32 -10.02 5.13
C PRO A 89 11.03 -9.00 6.24
N ASN A 90 11.70 -7.84 6.24
CA ASN A 90 11.50 -6.75 7.20
C ASN A 90 10.24 -5.89 6.92
N GLY A 91 9.46 -6.23 5.89
CA GLY A 91 8.23 -5.52 5.53
C GLY A 91 8.44 -4.32 4.61
N LEU A 92 9.66 -4.06 4.14
CA LEU A 92 9.90 -3.07 3.08
C LEU A 92 9.60 -3.66 1.70
N CYS A 93 9.37 -2.76 0.74
CA CYS A 93 9.29 -3.08 -0.68
C CYS A 93 10.60 -2.67 -1.36
N GLN A 94 11.24 -3.60 -2.06
CA GLN A 94 12.45 -3.35 -2.85
C GLN A 94 12.08 -3.23 -4.32
N ASN A 95 12.49 -2.15 -4.96
CA ASN A 95 12.34 -1.96 -6.40
C ASN A 95 13.72 -1.99 -7.07
N ARG A 96 14.01 -3.04 -7.84
CA ARG A 96 15.22 -3.11 -8.68
C ARG A 96 14.87 -2.70 -10.11
N PHE A 97 15.69 -1.88 -10.74
CA PHE A 97 15.48 -1.46 -12.12
C PHE A 97 16.76 -0.92 -12.76
N TYR A 98 16.76 -0.80 -14.07
CA TYR A 98 17.69 0.03 -14.82
C TYR A 98 16.87 0.90 -15.80
N SER A 99 17.52 1.81 -16.52
CA SER A 99 16.86 2.60 -17.56
C SER A 99 17.78 2.72 -18.76
N THR A 100 17.29 2.36 -19.96
CA THR A 100 17.96 2.62 -21.25
C THR A 100 17.40 3.84 -21.98
N LYS A 101 16.42 4.53 -21.39
CA LYS A 101 15.83 5.72 -21.98
C LYS A 101 16.89 6.79 -22.15
N LYS A 102 17.02 7.31 -23.36
CA LYS A 102 18.02 8.33 -23.70
C LYS A 102 17.85 9.57 -22.81
N GLY A 103 18.91 9.98 -22.12
CA GLY A 103 18.92 11.11 -21.17
C GLY A 103 18.47 10.76 -19.73
N GLU A 104 17.99 9.54 -19.49
CA GLU A 104 17.65 9.00 -18.18
C GLU A 104 18.35 7.66 -17.94
N GLU A 105 19.50 7.44 -18.58
CA GLU A 105 20.24 6.20 -18.48
C GLU A 105 20.65 5.98 -17.03
N LYS A 106 20.13 4.92 -16.43
CA LYS A 106 20.42 4.57 -15.05
C LYS A 106 20.91 3.14 -15.03
N SER A 107 22.12 2.94 -14.52
CA SER A 107 22.63 1.60 -14.21
C SER A 107 21.72 0.92 -13.18
N ASN A 108 21.91 -0.39 -13.01
CA ASN A 108 21.20 -1.21 -12.02
C ASN A 108 21.07 -0.48 -10.68
N SER A 109 19.86 -0.03 -10.40
CA SER A 109 19.48 0.75 -9.24
C SER A 109 18.55 -0.07 -8.36
N THR A 110 18.66 0.14 -7.05
CA THR A 110 17.77 -0.48 -6.07
C THR A 110 17.23 0.61 -5.16
N GLU A 111 15.91 0.68 -5.02
CA GLU A 111 15.22 1.61 -4.15
C GLU A 111 14.39 0.81 -3.14
N TYR A 112 14.24 1.35 -1.93
CA TYR A 112 13.49 0.72 -0.87
C TYR A 112 12.37 1.64 -0.42
N TYR A 113 11.22 1.06 -0.11
CA TYR A 113 10.02 1.82 0.17
C TYR A 113 9.28 1.25 1.36
N ARG A 114 8.87 2.16 2.27
CA ARG A 114 7.74 1.92 3.15
C ARG A 114 6.47 2.22 2.34
N ASN A 115 5.69 1.18 2.10
CA ASN A 115 4.56 1.24 1.17
C ASN A 115 3.24 1.24 1.96
N ARG A 116 2.24 0.47 1.54
CA ARG A 116 0.88 0.47 2.12
C ARG A 116 0.65 -0.72 3.06
N CYS A 117 -0.46 -0.70 3.78
CA CYS A 117 -0.84 -1.75 4.74
C CYS A 117 -2.25 -2.28 4.48
N THR A 118 -2.53 -3.55 4.75
CA THR A 118 -3.92 -4.06 4.62
C THR A 118 -4.84 -3.60 5.74
N GLU A 119 -4.27 -3.13 6.85
CA GLU A 119 -5.04 -2.56 7.96
C GLU A 119 -5.24 -1.07 7.75
N LYS A 120 -6.48 -0.61 7.96
CA LYS A 120 -6.82 0.81 7.85
C LYS A 120 -6.20 1.63 8.98
N ASP A 121 -6.13 1.06 10.18
CA ASP A 121 -5.55 1.72 11.34
C ASP A 121 -4.11 1.24 11.57
N TRP A 122 -3.16 2.11 11.22
CA TRP A 122 -1.73 1.85 11.37
C TRP A 122 -1.27 1.78 12.83
N LYS A 123 -2.05 2.35 13.75
CA LYS A 123 -1.74 2.36 15.19
C LYS A 123 -1.94 1.01 15.86
N THR A 124 -2.57 0.05 15.16
CA THR A 124 -2.71 -1.33 15.64
C THR A 124 -1.37 -2.05 15.80
N GLY A 125 -0.30 -1.53 15.19
CA GLY A 125 1.03 -2.14 15.15
C GLY A 125 1.18 -3.21 14.07
N ALA A 126 0.10 -3.58 13.37
CA ALA A 126 0.13 -4.57 12.29
C ALA A 126 0.79 -4.06 11.01
N CYS A 127 0.95 -2.75 10.86
CA CYS A 127 1.58 -2.09 9.72
C CYS A 127 3.03 -1.72 10.02
N LEU A 128 3.84 -1.52 8.97
CA LEU A 128 5.19 -0.98 9.10
C LEU A 128 5.13 0.54 9.33
N ASP A 129 4.86 0.94 10.58
CA ASP A 129 4.70 2.33 11.01
C ASP A 129 6.04 3.06 11.17
N VAL A 130 6.73 3.29 10.06
CA VAL A 130 7.99 4.06 10.02
C VAL A 130 7.92 5.16 8.98
N CYS A 131 8.64 6.25 9.24
CA CYS A 131 8.63 7.43 8.38
C CYS A 131 7.20 7.97 8.13
N THR A 132 6.29 7.85 9.11
CA THR A 132 4.88 8.26 9.04
C THR A 132 4.65 9.70 9.52
N SER A 133 5.72 10.41 9.87
CA SER A 133 5.72 11.84 10.17
C SER A 133 6.44 12.65 9.08
N GLY A 134 5.99 13.88 8.82
CA GLY A 134 6.63 14.81 7.90
C GLY A 134 5.92 14.92 6.53
N THR A 135 6.51 15.71 5.63
CA THR A 135 5.97 15.94 4.28
C THR A 135 6.01 14.65 3.47
N GLY A 136 4.88 14.26 2.87
CA GLY A 136 4.76 13.03 2.08
C GLY A 136 4.59 11.76 2.91
N ALA A 137 4.50 11.87 4.24
CA ALA A 137 4.44 10.69 5.09
C ALA A 137 3.15 9.87 4.93
N THR A 138 2.09 10.43 4.34
CA THR A 138 0.85 9.70 4.02
C THR A 138 0.93 8.90 2.71
N SER A 139 1.98 9.05 1.91
CA SER A 139 2.16 8.29 0.67
C SER A 139 3.14 7.12 0.85
N VAL A 140 3.46 6.45 -0.26
CA VAL A 140 4.66 5.61 -0.35
C VAL A 140 5.87 6.50 -0.03
N TYR A 141 6.78 6.00 0.80
CA TYR A 141 7.92 6.77 1.29
C TYR A 141 9.22 6.02 1.04
N GLN A 142 10.18 6.68 0.40
CA GLN A 142 11.49 6.08 0.12
C GLN A 142 12.31 5.94 1.41
N MET A 143 13.08 4.87 1.50
CA MET A 143 14.00 4.60 2.59
C MET A 143 15.38 4.27 2.07
N MET A 144 16.41 4.70 2.78
CA MET A 144 17.81 4.43 2.44
C MET A 144 18.47 3.57 3.53
N PRO A 145 19.04 2.40 3.19
CA PRO A 145 19.76 1.58 4.16
C PRO A 145 21.08 2.25 4.54
N CYS A 146 21.45 2.18 5.82
CA CYS A 146 22.68 2.81 6.29
C CYS A 146 23.95 2.01 5.99
N ASP A 147 23.83 0.69 5.84
CA ASP A 147 24.93 -0.20 5.43
C ASP A 147 24.95 -0.48 3.92
N GLY A 148 24.03 0.14 3.16
CA GLY A 148 23.90 -0.07 1.71
C GLY A 148 23.24 -1.39 1.31
N THR A 149 22.73 -2.20 2.25
CA THR A 149 22.16 -3.53 1.96
C THR A 149 20.66 -3.58 2.21
N SER A 150 19.96 -4.53 1.57
CA SER A 150 18.54 -4.79 1.81
C SER A 150 18.25 -5.36 3.20
N ALA A 151 19.27 -5.83 3.91
CA ALA A 151 19.21 -6.41 5.24
C ALA A 151 19.62 -5.44 6.35
N SER A 152 19.75 -4.13 6.03
CA SER A 152 20.12 -3.10 7.00
C SER A 152 19.24 -3.16 8.25
N GLU A 153 19.86 -2.97 9.41
CA GLU A 153 19.13 -2.83 10.67
C GLU A 153 18.77 -1.37 10.95
N THR A 154 19.40 -0.42 10.25
CA THR A 154 19.20 1.02 10.38
C THR A 154 18.92 1.64 9.02
N TRP A 155 17.92 2.52 8.98
CA TRP A 155 17.41 3.13 7.76
C TRP A 155 17.16 4.62 7.94
N CYS A 156 17.37 5.38 6.88
CA CYS A 156 16.94 6.77 6.78
C CYS A 156 15.59 6.86 6.08
N CYS A 157 14.74 7.75 6.60
CA CYS A 157 13.55 8.22 5.92
C CYS A 157 13.95 9.22 4.84
N GLY A 158 13.71 8.90 3.57
CA GLY A 158 13.97 9.79 2.44
C GLY A 158 14.88 9.15 1.40
N ASN A 159 15.55 10.00 0.62
CA ASN A 159 16.42 9.62 -0.49
C ASN A 159 17.92 9.83 -0.19
N THR A 160 18.28 10.18 1.05
CA THR A 160 19.68 10.37 1.47
C THR A 160 20.04 9.47 2.66
N THR A 161 21.33 9.24 2.86
CA THR A 161 21.90 8.50 4.00
C THR A 161 22.46 9.43 5.07
N ASP A 162 22.17 10.74 5.01
CA ASP A 162 22.73 11.74 5.92
C ASP A 162 22.36 11.46 7.39
N CYS A 163 21.20 10.84 7.61
CA CYS A 163 20.73 10.49 8.94
C CYS A 163 21.54 9.35 9.59
N CYS A 164 22.31 8.56 8.82
CA CYS A 164 22.95 7.33 9.31
C CYS A 164 23.98 7.55 10.41
N ASN A 165 24.55 8.75 10.48
CA ASN A 165 25.48 9.14 11.55
C ASN A 165 24.77 9.68 12.81
N ASN A 166 23.44 9.77 12.79
CA ASN A 166 22.64 10.26 13.91
C ASN A 166 21.62 9.20 14.36
N PRO A 167 21.86 8.52 15.50
CA PRO A 167 20.97 7.47 15.99
C PRO A 167 19.56 7.96 16.34
N SER A 168 19.36 9.28 16.56
CA SER A 168 18.04 9.85 16.82
C SER A 168 17.23 10.11 15.54
N ALA A 169 17.91 10.13 14.38
CA ALA A 169 17.29 10.36 13.07
C ALA A 169 17.18 9.06 12.24
N THR A 170 17.87 7.98 12.65
CA THR A 170 17.73 6.65 12.03
C THR A 170 16.52 5.90 12.58
N VAL A 171 15.91 5.10 11.70
CA VAL A 171 14.88 4.14 12.06
C VAL A 171 15.53 2.77 12.16
N ARG A 172 15.22 2.02 13.23
CA ARG A 172 15.65 0.62 13.36
C ARG A 172 14.57 -0.33 12.89
N LEU A 173 14.91 -1.22 11.97
CA LEU A 173 14.02 -2.27 11.48
C LEU A 173 14.57 -3.64 11.89
N ALA A 174 13.67 -4.51 12.36
CA ALA A 174 14.01 -5.92 12.52
C ALA A 174 14.22 -6.58 11.15
N ARG A 175 15.10 -7.58 11.07
CA ARG A 175 15.33 -8.32 9.81
C ARG A 175 14.06 -9.03 9.31
N GLU A 176 13.18 -9.41 10.22
CA GLU A 176 11.89 -10.02 9.93
C GLU A 176 10.77 -9.19 10.56
N PHE A 177 9.75 -8.90 9.77
CA PHE A 177 8.55 -8.21 10.21
C PHE A 177 7.68 -9.21 10.98
N VAL A 178 7.33 -8.88 12.22
CA VAL A 178 6.56 -9.77 13.10
C VAL A 178 5.12 -9.29 13.34
N GLY A 179 4.62 -8.36 12.52
CA GLY A 179 3.24 -7.84 12.65
C GLY A 179 3.02 -6.98 13.90
N ARG A 180 4.11 -6.61 14.58
CA ARG A 180 4.20 -5.51 15.53
C ARG A 180 5.35 -4.67 15.04
N ALA A 181 5.09 -3.46 14.55
CA ALA A 181 6.15 -2.48 14.37
C ALA A 181 6.86 -2.38 15.72
N ASN A 182 8.04 -3.00 15.82
CA ASN A 182 8.82 -3.05 17.04
C ASN A 182 9.51 -1.69 17.15
N LEU A 183 8.70 -0.63 17.24
CA LEU A 183 9.12 0.71 17.59
C LEU A 183 9.47 0.68 19.07
N THR A 184 10.52 -0.05 19.42
CA THR A 184 11.48 0.49 20.39
C THR A 184 12.08 1.71 19.72
N MET A 185 11.30 2.80 19.66
CA MET A 185 11.92 4.11 19.79
C MET A 185 12.67 3.96 21.11
N SER A 186 14.00 3.91 21.05
CA SER A 186 14.80 4.28 22.19
C SER A 186 14.44 5.73 22.48
N SER A 187 13.33 5.95 23.18
CA SER A 187 13.11 7.15 23.94
C SER A 187 14.25 7.14 24.93
N SER A 188 15.34 7.81 24.54
CA SER A 188 16.46 8.19 25.38
C SER A 188 15.85 8.92 26.56
N SER A 189 15.42 8.16 27.56
CA SER A 189 15.14 8.67 28.88
C SER A 189 16.50 9.18 29.33
N ALA A 190 16.68 10.49 29.27
CA ALA A 190 17.86 11.14 29.81
C ALA A 190 18.03 10.59 31.22
N LEU A 191 19.10 9.81 31.45
CA LEU A 191 19.47 9.45 32.80
C LEU A 191 19.68 10.77 33.55
N PRO A 192 19.07 10.97 34.74
CA PRO A 192 19.49 12.07 35.59
C PRO A 192 20.96 11.85 35.91
N SER A 193 21.83 12.76 35.46
CA SER A 193 23.22 12.83 35.91
C SER A 193 23.21 12.93 37.43
N SER A 194 23.54 11.82 38.10
CA SER A 194 23.83 11.79 39.52
C SER A 194 25.17 12.49 39.74
N THR A 195 25.13 13.80 39.94
CA THR A 195 26.25 14.57 40.47
C THR A 195 26.50 14.13 41.91
N SER A 196 27.62 13.45 42.16
CA SER A 196 28.13 13.16 43.50
C SER A 196 28.54 14.48 44.19
N PRO A 197 28.01 14.83 45.37
CA PRO A 197 28.55 15.92 46.17
C PRO A 197 29.76 15.42 46.98
N THR A 198 30.93 15.97 46.67
CA THR A 198 32.13 15.89 47.52
C THR A 198 32.03 16.94 48.64
N SER A 199 32.35 16.50 49.85
CA SER A 199 32.28 17.12 51.19
C SER A 199 32.71 18.58 51.38
N ALA A 200 32.06 19.29 52.31
CA ALA A 200 32.73 20.06 53.38
C ALA A 200 31.74 20.49 54.50
N VAL A 201 32.22 20.34 55.74
CA VAL A 201 31.64 20.75 57.02
C VAL A 201 31.84 22.27 57.24
N SER A 202 30.83 23.00 57.77
CA SER A 202 30.89 23.75 59.05
C SER A 202 29.76 24.79 59.26
N THR A 203 29.10 24.66 60.42
CA THR A 203 28.50 25.69 61.33
C THR A 203 27.30 26.59 60.94
N ALA A 204 26.35 26.64 61.88
CA ALA A 204 25.03 27.32 61.98
C ALA A 204 25.12 28.86 62.27
N PRO A 205 24.03 29.64 62.56
CA PRO A 205 22.60 29.31 62.70
C PRO A 205 21.54 30.31 62.10
N SER A 206 20.27 29.87 62.16
CA SER A 206 18.98 30.59 62.24
C SER A 206 18.79 31.98 61.63
N VAL A 207 17.83 32.09 60.69
CA VAL A 207 16.74 33.10 60.72
C VAL A 207 15.48 32.52 60.06
N ALA A 208 14.34 32.62 60.76
CA ALA A 208 13.01 32.26 60.29
C ALA A 208 12.42 33.38 59.40
N THR A 209 11.75 33.01 58.30
CA THR A 209 10.70 33.85 57.69
C THR A 209 9.69 32.94 56.99
N GLN A 210 8.51 32.85 57.60
CA GLN A 210 7.30 32.33 56.97
C GLN A 210 6.85 33.32 55.89
N SER A 211 6.52 32.81 54.70
CA SER A 211 5.64 33.52 53.78
C SER A 211 4.67 32.51 53.17
N GLN A 212 3.40 32.67 53.51
CA GLN A 212 2.28 31.89 53.04
C GLN A 212 1.97 32.26 51.58
N GLY A 213 2.03 31.26 50.69
CA GLY A 213 1.55 31.38 49.31
C GLY A 213 0.07 30.92 49.21
N PRO A 214 -0.79 31.65 48.48
CA PRO A 214 -2.23 31.39 48.43
C PRO A 214 -2.62 30.12 47.66
N PRO A 215 -3.84 29.58 47.90
CA PRO A 215 -4.31 28.30 47.37
C PRO A 215 -4.57 28.34 45.85
N PRO A 216 -4.43 27.22 45.13
CA PRO A 216 -4.81 27.14 43.73
C PRO A 216 -6.33 27.21 43.59
N THR A 217 -6.79 28.28 42.94
CA THR A 217 -8.16 28.49 42.47
C THR A 217 -8.56 27.35 41.54
N GLY A 218 -9.66 26.67 41.88
CA GLY A 218 -10.31 25.67 41.06
C GLY A 218 -10.80 26.28 39.75
N SER A 219 -10.47 25.63 38.64
CA SER A 219 -11.10 25.88 37.34
C SER A 219 -12.07 24.75 37.06
N LEU A 220 -13.35 25.05 37.29
CA LEU A 220 -14.50 24.29 36.86
C LEU A 220 -14.58 24.37 35.33
N VAL A 221 -14.37 23.25 34.64
CA VAL A 221 -14.67 23.13 33.21
C VAL A 221 -15.83 22.14 33.05
N PRO A 222 -16.82 22.43 32.19
CA PRO A 222 -18.17 21.89 32.30
C PRO A 222 -18.28 20.46 31.77
N ASP A 223 -19.08 19.65 32.50
CA ASP A 223 -19.67 18.40 32.05
C ASP A 223 -20.31 18.56 30.67
N ASN A 224 -19.78 17.83 29.70
CA ASN A 224 -20.39 17.67 28.39
C ASN A 224 -21.26 16.40 28.43
N PRO A 225 -22.59 16.51 28.23
CA PRO A 225 -23.48 15.36 28.38
C PRO A 225 -23.22 14.31 27.30
N SER A 226 -22.95 13.10 27.79
CA SER A 226 -22.92 11.85 27.05
C SER A 226 -24.20 11.67 26.23
N LYS A 227 -24.06 11.75 24.90
CA LYS A 227 -25.08 11.23 23.98
C LYS A 227 -25.05 9.71 24.02
N GLU A 228 -25.88 9.18 24.90
CA GLU A 228 -26.29 7.78 24.97
C GLU A 228 -27.08 7.42 23.71
N THR A 229 -26.39 7.03 22.64
CA THR A 229 -27.01 6.47 21.44
C THR A 229 -27.39 5.02 21.73
N ARG A 230 -28.66 4.80 22.06
CA ARG A 230 -29.28 3.46 22.16
C ARG A 230 -29.00 2.66 20.89
N ARG A 231 -28.15 1.63 21.01
CA ARG A 231 -27.99 0.59 20.01
C ARG A 231 -29.23 -0.30 20.05
N ASN A 232 -30.21 0.02 19.21
CA ASN A 232 -31.23 -0.95 18.83
C ASN A 232 -30.62 -1.88 17.78
N THR A 233 -30.15 -3.01 18.27
CA THR A 233 -29.71 -4.18 17.52
C THR A 233 -30.86 -4.69 16.63
N ILE A 234 -30.89 -4.27 15.37
CA ILE A 234 -31.69 -4.91 14.31
C ILE A 234 -30.80 -5.99 13.69
N ILE A 235 -30.85 -7.18 14.28
CA ILE A 235 -30.32 -8.40 13.68
C ILE A 235 -31.47 -9.03 12.87
N GLY A 236 -31.29 -9.11 11.55
CA GLY A 236 -32.09 -9.97 10.68
C GLY A 236 -32.70 -9.24 9.49
N GLY A 237 -32.09 -9.39 8.31
CA GLY A 237 -32.76 -9.03 7.07
C GLY A 237 -31.91 -8.66 5.85
N VAL A 238 -30.67 -9.16 5.69
CA VAL A 238 -29.84 -8.76 4.52
C VAL A 238 -29.63 -9.88 3.50
N VAL A 239 -30.02 -11.13 3.78
CA VAL A 239 -29.78 -12.25 2.84
C VAL A 239 -30.85 -12.36 1.73
N GLY A 240 -31.98 -11.64 1.85
CA GLY A 240 -33.08 -11.70 0.86
C GLY A 240 -32.97 -10.75 -0.33
N SER A 241 -32.13 -9.70 -0.27
CA SER A 241 -32.14 -8.64 -1.29
C SER A 241 -31.41 -9.03 -2.58
N ILE A 242 -30.37 -9.87 -2.48
CA ILE A 242 -29.53 -10.24 -3.64
C ILE A 242 -30.30 -11.10 -4.64
N VAL A 243 -31.13 -12.04 -4.14
CA VAL A 243 -31.98 -12.90 -5.00
C VAL A 243 -33.06 -12.07 -5.69
N GLY A 244 -33.66 -11.10 -4.99
CA GLY A 244 -34.67 -10.19 -5.55
C GLY A 244 -34.13 -9.32 -6.68
N LEU A 245 -32.94 -8.72 -6.51
CA LEU A 245 -32.32 -7.87 -7.53
C LEU A 245 -31.85 -8.68 -8.75
N ALA A 246 -31.35 -9.90 -8.57
CA ALA A 246 -30.96 -10.77 -9.68
C ALA A 246 -32.17 -11.16 -10.56
N LEU A 247 -33.31 -11.50 -9.95
CA LEU A 247 -34.53 -11.84 -10.69
C LEU A 247 -35.09 -10.63 -11.47
N LEU A 248 -35.06 -9.43 -10.87
CA LEU A 248 -35.47 -8.20 -11.56
C LEU A 248 -34.53 -7.83 -12.72
N GLY A 249 -33.22 -8.02 -12.57
CA GLY A 249 -32.23 -7.80 -13.62
C GLY A 249 -32.42 -8.73 -14.83
N VAL A 250 -32.60 -10.04 -14.59
CA VAL A 250 -32.84 -11.02 -15.65
C VAL A 250 -34.18 -10.77 -16.37
N GLY A 251 -35.24 -10.45 -15.61
CA GLY A 251 -36.54 -10.08 -16.17
C GLY A 251 -36.47 -8.85 -17.07
N GLY A 252 -35.75 -7.80 -16.64
CA GLY A 252 -35.54 -6.59 -17.43
C GLY A 252 -34.77 -6.82 -18.72
N TRP A 253 -33.72 -7.65 -18.68
CA TRP A 253 -32.91 -7.97 -19.87
C TRP A 253 -33.70 -8.74 -20.94
N ILE A 254 -34.51 -9.74 -20.53
CA ILE A 254 -35.36 -10.51 -21.45
C ILE A 254 -36.41 -9.61 -22.10
N TRP A 255 -37.06 -8.73 -21.33
CA TRP A 255 -38.05 -7.79 -21.87
C TRP A 255 -37.44 -6.81 -22.88
N ARG A 256 -36.24 -6.29 -22.61
CA ARG A 256 -35.51 -5.41 -23.52
C ARG A 256 -35.15 -6.13 -24.83
N ARG A 257 -34.73 -7.40 -24.76
CA ARG A 257 -34.46 -8.23 -25.95
C ARG A 257 -35.71 -8.49 -26.80
N GLN A 258 -36.88 -8.66 -26.17
CA GLN A 258 -38.12 -8.88 -26.91
C GLN A 258 -38.61 -7.62 -27.64
N LYS A 259 -38.41 -6.43 -27.06
CA LYS A 259 -38.79 -5.17 -27.71
C LYS A 259 -37.95 -4.90 -28.98
N ASN A 260 -36.67 -5.23 -28.98
CA ASN A 260 -35.81 -5.03 -30.15
C ASN A 260 -36.16 -5.93 -31.34
N LYS A 261 -36.75 -7.10 -31.11
CA LYS A 261 -37.21 -7.97 -32.21
C LYS A 261 -38.43 -7.41 -32.94
N LYS A 262 -39.31 -6.67 -32.26
CA LYS A 262 -40.49 -6.05 -32.89
C LYS A 262 -40.14 -4.86 -33.77
N ALA A 263 -38.99 -4.21 -33.54
CA ALA A 263 -38.52 -3.10 -34.38
C ALA A 263 -37.88 -3.58 -35.71
N GLN A 264 -37.48 -4.85 -35.82
CA GLN A 264 -36.86 -5.39 -37.04
C GLN A 264 -37.86 -5.96 -38.06
N SER A 265 -39.11 -6.21 -37.66
CA SER A 265 -40.17 -6.67 -38.59
C SER A 265 -40.85 -5.53 -39.37
N ALA A 266 -40.36 -4.29 -39.24
CA ALA A 266 -40.93 -3.11 -39.89
C ALA A 266 -39.97 -2.42 -40.88
N GLN A 267 -38.92 -3.11 -41.38
CA GLN A 267 -38.13 -2.57 -42.48
C GLN A 267 -38.72 -2.99 -43.84
N PRO A 268 -39.12 -2.03 -44.69
CA PRO A 268 -39.53 -2.30 -46.07
C PRO A 268 -38.34 -2.81 -46.89
N ALA A 269 -38.60 -3.78 -47.77
CA ALA A 269 -37.61 -4.43 -48.61
C ALA A 269 -36.88 -3.42 -49.52
N VAL A 270 -35.61 -3.13 -49.22
CA VAL A 270 -34.73 -2.35 -50.09
C VAL A 270 -34.07 -3.31 -51.08
N ARG A 271 -34.40 -3.13 -52.37
CA ARG A 271 -33.82 -3.80 -53.54
C ARG A 271 -32.29 -3.69 -53.54
N HIS A 272 -31.61 -4.82 -53.65
CA HIS A 272 -30.18 -4.91 -53.95
C HIS A 272 -29.92 -4.57 -55.43
N GLY A 273 -28.95 -3.68 -55.66
CA GLY A 273 -28.26 -3.55 -56.95
C GLY A 273 -26.80 -3.98 -56.79
N PRO A 274 -26.17 -4.57 -57.83
CA PRO A 274 -24.77 -4.98 -57.76
C PRO A 274 -23.87 -3.80 -58.19
N ALA A 275 -22.87 -3.47 -57.37
CA ALA A 275 -21.78 -2.60 -57.78
C ALA A 275 -20.45 -3.19 -57.30
N LEU A 276 -19.69 -3.65 -58.30
CA LEU A 276 -18.25 -3.86 -58.27
C LEU A 276 -17.55 -2.51 -58.01
N GLU A 277 -16.54 -2.47 -57.15
CA GLU A 277 -15.32 -1.64 -57.28
C GLU A 277 -14.43 -1.93 -56.06
N LEU A 278 -13.29 -2.60 -56.23
CA LEU A 278 -11.98 -2.12 -56.69
C LEU A 278 -11.21 -1.38 -55.58
N GLY A 279 -9.98 -1.84 -55.36
CA GLY A 279 -9.23 -1.68 -54.12
C GLY A 279 -8.77 -0.26 -53.82
N SER A 280 -8.67 0.02 -52.52
CA SER A 280 -7.98 1.19 -51.98
C SER A 280 -6.85 0.73 -51.06
N GLU A 281 -5.65 0.98 -51.54
CA GLU A 281 -4.35 0.83 -50.89
C GLU A 281 -4.25 1.68 -49.60
N PRO A 282 -3.76 1.14 -48.48
CA PRO A 282 -3.62 1.91 -47.25
C PRO A 282 -2.40 2.85 -47.35
N LYS A 283 -2.68 4.16 -47.33
CA LYS A 283 -1.65 5.21 -47.17
C LYS A 283 -0.92 5.04 -45.83
N PRO A 284 0.42 5.24 -45.78
CA PRO A 284 1.18 5.28 -44.53
C PRO A 284 0.67 6.40 -43.62
N GLN A 285 0.46 6.09 -42.33
CA GLN A 285 0.15 7.09 -41.32
C GLN A 285 1.38 7.98 -41.10
N GLU A 286 1.20 9.28 -41.30
CA GLU A 286 2.19 10.27 -40.90
C GLU A 286 2.36 10.25 -39.38
N LEU A 287 3.62 10.09 -39.00
CA LEU A 287 4.14 10.14 -37.64
C LEU A 287 3.85 11.53 -37.08
N TYR A 288 3.08 11.58 -36.00
CA TYR A 288 2.75 12.79 -35.25
C TYR A 288 4.07 13.45 -34.82
N ASN A 289 4.37 14.60 -35.40
CA ASN A 289 5.52 15.41 -35.09
C ASN A 289 5.25 16.06 -33.73
N GLU A 290 5.84 15.52 -32.66
CA GLU A 290 5.85 16.19 -31.35
C GLU A 290 6.72 17.43 -31.46
N ASP A 291 6.11 18.60 -31.23
CA ASP A 291 6.79 19.88 -31.13
C ASP A 291 7.84 19.82 -30.01
N ILE A 292 9.10 19.68 -30.42
CA ILE A 292 10.27 19.84 -29.56
C ILE A 292 10.34 21.33 -29.17
N TYR A 293 9.99 21.65 -27.93
CA TYR A 293 10.31 22.94 -27.34
C TYR A 293 11.83 23.03 -27.15
N GLU A 294 12.50 23.79 -28.02
CA GLU A 294 13.89 24.22 -27.80
C GLU A 294 13.96 25.12 -26.55
N LEU A 295 14.64 24.65 -25.51
CA LEU A 295 15.03 25.48 -24.38
C LEU A 295 16.14 26.45 -24.82
N PRO A 296 16.11 27.73 -24.38
CA PRO A 296 17.06 28.74 -24.81
C PRO A 296 18.51 28.38 -24.41
N PRO A 297 19.49 28.64 -25.27
CA PRO A 297 20.90 28.38 -24.98
C PRO A 297 21.41 29.39 -23.95
N GLY A 298 21.62 28.94 -22.71
CA GLY A 298 22.05 29.84 -21.65
C GLY A 298 22.34 29.17 -20.31
N SER A 299 23.22 28.17 -20.28
CA SER A 299 23.90 27.80 -19.04
C SER A 299 25.26 27.20 -19.37
N THR A 300 26.25 28.09 -19.53
CA THR A 300 27.67 27.75 -19.52
C THR A 300 27.99 26.97 -18.25
N ARG A 301 28.33 25.70 -18.42
CA ARG A 301 28.88 24.84 -17.38
C ARG A 301 30.30 25.34 -17.11
N SER A 302 30.53 25.95 -15.95
CA SER A 302 31.87 26.24 -15.46
C SER A 302 32.61 24.93 -15.27
N GLU A 303 33.60 24.71 -16.12
CA GLU A 303 34.61 23.66 -16.02
C GLU A 303 35.42 23.93 -14.74
N VAL A 304 35.21 23.09 -13.73
CA VAL A 304 36.07 23.09 -12.54
C VAL A 304 37.24 22.19 -12.86
N GLU A 305 38.36 22.83 -13.20
CA GLU A 305 39.68 22.24 -13.35
C GLU A 305 40.09 21.63 -12.00
N GLY A 306 40.01 20.30 -11.92
CA GLY A 306 40.37 19.52 -10.74
C GLY A 306 41.86 19.20 -10.75
N GLU A 307 42.59 19.96 -9.94
CA GLU A 307 44.02 19.90 -9.68
C GLU A 307 44.51 18.49 -9.27
N GLU A 308 45.40 17.94 -10.08
CA GLU A 308 46.08 16.66 -9.85
C GLU A 308 47.07 16.78 -8.68
N THR A 309 46.64 16.39 -7.48
CA THR A 309 47.52 16.31 -6.31
C THR A 309 48.33 15.01 -6.35
N ARG A 310 49.52 15.11 -6.95
CA ARG A 310 50.65 14.19 -6.82
C ARG A 310 51.01 14.01 -5.33
N ARG A 311 50.89 12.80 -4.78
CA ARG A 311 51.53 12.42 -3.50
C ARG A 311 52.75 11.53 -3.76
N PRO A 312 53.92 11.84 -3.14
CA PRO A 312 55.07 10.96 -3.12
C PRO A 312 55.02 10.01 -1.92
N HIS A 313 55.59 8.81 -2.15
CA HIS A 313 56.20 7.84 -1.22
C HIS A 313 55.52 7.51 0.11
#